data_AF-A0A519XJ91-F1
#
_entry.id   AF-A0A519XJ91-F1
#
_cell.length_a   1.000
_cell.length_b   1.000
_cell.length_c   1.000
_cell.angle_alpha   90.00
_cell.angle_beta   90.00
_cell.angle_gamma   90.00
#
_symmetry.space_group_name_H-M   'P 1'
#
loop_
_entity.id
_entity.type
_entity.pdbx_description
1 polymer ?
#
loop_
_entity_poly.entity_id
_entity_poly.type
_entity_poly.pdbx_seq_one_letter_code
_entity_poly.pdbx_strand_id
1 'polypeptide(L)'
;MKKLAFGLIAMIVCVSFSCKKDNVGNQEIYGKWRYDAFLADPGDGSGRYRPVEGKIRYLIFKKSGNVEGDAFSEVVSYKILDGNRLEISSKNSPTPTMFFYKVSAKELYLSPQCYEPCGNRFSRVKEL
;
A
#
# COMPACT_ATOMS: atom_id res chain seq x y z
N MET A 1 -61.39 -2.15 11.20
CA MET A 1 -60.54 -2.22 10.00
C MET A 1 -59.07 -2.11 10.44
N LYS A 2 -58.47 -3.23 10.85
CA LYS A 2 -57.16 -3.35 11.52
C LYS A 2 -56.13 -4.08 10.64
N LYS A 3 -56.04 -3.75 9.34
CA LYS A 3 -55.21 -4.51 8.39
C LYS A 3 -54.27 -3.68 7.51
N LEU A 4 -54.16 -2.37 7.75
CA LEU A 4 -53.31 -1.48 6.93
C LEU A 4 -52.00 -1.04 7.62
N ALA A 5 -51.84 -1.29 8.92
CA ALA A 5 -50.64 -0.87 9.65
C ALA A 5 -49.48 -1.90 9.61
N PHE A 6 -49.75 -3.14 9.19
CA PHE A 6 -48.76 -4.23 9.28
C PHE A 6 -47.84 -4.37 8.06
N GLY A 7 -48.14 -3.68 6.95
CA GLY A 7 -47.35 -3.78 5.72
C GLY A 7 -46.11 -2.87 5.68
N LEU A 8 -46.14 -1.72 6.38
CA LEU A 8 -45.04 -0.74 6.30
C LEU A 8 -43.85 -1.06 7.22
N ILE A 9 -44.06 -1.86 8.27
CA ILE A 9 -43.01 -2.19 9.25
C ILE A 9 -42.10 -3.32 8.71
N ALA A 10 -42.58 -4.14 7.77
CA ALA A 10 -41.83 -5.26 7.22
C ALA A 10 -40.71 -4.87 6.23
N MET A 11 -40.74 -3.66 5.67
CA MET A 11 -39.77 -3.23 4.64
C MET A 11 -38.49 -2.60 5.20
N ILE A 12 -38.47 -2.21 6.48
CA ILE A 12 -37.32 -1.54 7.12
C ILE A 12 -36.27 -2.53 7.66
N VAL A 13 -36.59 -3.83 7.78
CA VAL A 13 -35.74 -4.81 8.47
C VAL A 13 -34.66 -5.43 7.55
N CYS A 14 -34.71 -5.22 6.24
CA CYS A 14 -33.79 -5.91 5.30
C CYS A 14 -32.49 -5.16 4.95
N VAL A 15 -32.24 -3.96 5.49
CA VAL A 15 -31.04 -3.17 5.10
C VAL A 15 -29.86 -3.32 6.07
N SER A 16 -29.97 -4.18 7.09
CA SER A 16 -28.92 -4.40 8.08
C SER A 16 -28.04 -5.61 7.77
N PHE A 17 -27.68 -5.82 6.49
CA PHE A 17 -26.47 -6.60 6.21
C PHE A 17 -25.26 -5.75 6.64
N SER A 18 -25.02 -5.78 7.94
CA SER A 18 -23.82 -5.30 8.60
C SER A 18 -22.64 -5.93 7.86
N CYS A 19 -21.89 -5.10 7.16
CA CYS A 19 -20.63 -5.47 6.55
C CYS A 19 -19.75 -5.93 7.72
N LYS A 20 -19.59 -7.25 7.89
CA LYS A 20 -18.62 -7.79 8.84
C LYS A 20 -17.28 -7.25 8.38
N LYS A 21 -16.73 -6.31 9.14
CA LYS A 21 -15.32 -5.94 9.02
C LYS A 21 -14.56 -7.14 9.54
N ASP A 22 -14.33 -8.10 8.65
CA ASP A 22 -13.33 -9.13 8.87
C ASP A 22 -12.07 -8.42 9.37
N ASN A 23 -11.35 -9.05 10.30
CA ASN A 23 -10.05 -8.57 10.74
C ASN A 23 -9.07 -8.65 9.57
N VAL A 24 -9.22 -7.71 8.63
CA VAL A 24 -8.33 -7.50 7.50
C VAL A 24 -7.02 -7.10 8.15
N GLY A 25 -6.02 -7.98 8.03
CA GLY A 25 -4.67 -7.71 8.52
C GLY A 25 -4.27 -6.28 8.18
N ASN A 26 -3.62 -5.64 9.14
CA ASN A 26 -3.42 -4.20 9.19
C ASN A 26 -3.12 -3.61 7.78
N GLN A 27 -4.07 -2.87 7.22
CA GLN A 27 -3.93 -2.20 5.91
C GLN A 27 -2.97 -0.99 6.01
N GLU A 28 -2.32 -0.82 7.15
CA GLU A 28 -1.30 0.19 7.36
C GLU A 28 -0.02 -0.15 6.59
N ILE A 29 0.64 0.89 6.07
CA ILE A 29 1.95 0.79 5.43
C ILE A 29 3.07 0.45 6.42
N TYR A 30 2.85 0.68 7.72
CA TYR A 30 3.84 0.41 8.76
C TYR A 30 4.23 -1.07 8.80
N GLY A 31 5.51 -1.31 9.11
CA GLY A 31 6.07 -2.64 9.27
C GLY A 31 7.22 -2.94 8.32
N LYS A 32 7.65 -4.20 8.33
CA LYS A 32 8.77 -4.71 7.54
C LYS A 32 8.27 -5.37 6.26
N TRP A 33 8.90 -4.99 5.15
CA TRP A 33 8.55 -5.39 3.81
C TRP A 33 9.77 -5.98 3.11
N ARG A 34 9.65 -7.14 2.47
CA ARG A 34 10.69 -7.75 1.65
C ARG A 34 10.56 -7.25 0.22
N TYR A 35 11.64 -6.79 -0.39
CA TYR A 35 11.64 -6.30 -1.76
C TYR A 35 11.65 -7.46 -2.76
N ASP A 36 10.55 -7.66 -3.47
CA ASP A 36 10.34 -8.86 -4.29
C ASP A 36 10.60 -8.64 -5.77
N ALA A 37 10.11 -7.51 -6.31
CA ALA A 37 10.12 -7.28 -7.75
C ALA A 37 10.05 -5.78 -8.09
N PHE A 38 10.49 -5.44 -9.30
CA PHE A 38 10.40 -4.10 -9.84
C PHE A 38 9.92 -4.11 -11.29
N LEU A 39 9.30 -3.02 -11.71
CA LEU A 39 8.86 -2.74 -13.06
C LEU A 39 9.60 -1.49 -13.55
N ALA A 40 10.15 -1.59 -14.75
CA ALA A 40 10.65 -0.46 -15.53
C ALA A 40 10.31 -0.75 -16.99
N ASP A 41 9.31 -0.04 -17.52
CA ASP A 41 8.89 -0.12 -18.93
C ASP A 41 9.68 0.91 -19.75
N PRO A 42 10.19 0.55 -20.95
CA PRO A 42 10.94 1.48 -21.79
C PRO A 42 10.03 2.44 -22.59
N GLY A 43 8.71 2.37 -22.43
CA GLY A 43 7.73 3.23 -23.11
C GLY A 43 7.01 2.55 -24.28
N ASP A 44 7.26 1.25 -24.51
CA ASP A 44 6.62 0.45 -25.56
C ASP A 44 5.53 -0.50 -25.02
N GLY A 45 5.31 -0.52 -23.70
CA GLY A 45 4.31 -1.38 -23.04
C GLY A 45 4.77 -2.83 -22.82
N SER A 46 6.01 -3.15 -23.17
CA SER A 46 6.60 -4.49 -22.98
C SER A 46 7.06 -4.74 -21.53
N GLY A 47 7.10 -3.70 -20.69
CA GLY A 47 7.53 -3.78 -19.31
C GLY A 47 6.72 -4.78 -18.51
N ARG A 48 7.43 -5.60 -17.72
CA ARG A 48 6.85 -6.56 -16.79
C ARG A 48 7.62 -6.51 -15.47
N TYR A 49 6.95 -6.88 -14.39
CA TYR A 49 7.62 -7.04 -13.10
C TYR A 49 8.70 -8.13 -13.19
N ARG A 50 9.92 -7.79 -12.83
CA ARG A 50 11.06 -8.70 -12.74
C ARG A 50 11.42 -8.92 -11.28
N PRO A 51 11.76 -10.15 -10.86
CA PRO A 51 12.17 -10.41 -9.49
C PRO A 51 13.45 -9.63 -9.16
N VAL A 52 13.58 -9.24 -7.89
CA VAL A 52 14.83 -8.72 -7.37
C VAL A 52 15.79 -9.88 -7.15
N GLU A 53 16.92 -9.86 -7.84
CA GLU A 53 17.96 -10.89 -7.72
C GLU A 53 18.98 -10.53 -6.62
N GLY A 54 19.70 -11.56 -6.13
CA GLY A 54 20.75 -11.42 -5.14
C GLY A 54 20.26 -11.49 -3.69
N LYS A 55 20.92 -10.72 -2.81
CA LYS A 55 20.62 -10.73 -1.37
C LYS A 55 19.21 -10.20 -1.12
N ILE A 56 18.50 -10.85 -0.19
CA ILE A 56 17.19 -10.39 0.27
C ILE A 56 17.34 -9.01 0.92
N ARG A 57 16.56 -8.05 0.42
CA ARG A 57 16.52 -6.67 0.91
C ARG A 57 15.16 -6.34 1.52
N TYR A 58 15.17 -5.41 2.47
CA TYR A 58 14.01 -5.01 3.24
C TYR A 58 13.79 -3.50 3.24
N LEU A 59 12.52 -3.12 3.40
CA LEU A 59 12.07 -1.76 3.63
C LEU A 59 11.19 -1.75 4.88
N ILE A 60 11.48 -0.87 5.83
CA ILE A 60 10.81 -0.81 7.13
C ILE A 60 10.20 0.57 7.29
N PHE A 61 8.87 0.66 7.27
CA PHE A 61 8.14 1.90 7.57
C PHE A 61 7.82 1.96 9.06
N LYS A 62 8.47 2.88 9.80
CA LYS A 62 8.17 3.11 11.21
C LYS A 62 6.98 4.05 11.37
N LYS A 63 6.20 3.86 12.45
CA LYS A 63 5.08 4.78 12.79
C LYS A 63 5.55 6.22 13.05
N SER A 64 6.82 6.42 13.40
CA SER A 64 7.43 7.73 13.57
C SER A 64 7.62 8.54 12.29
N GLY A 65 7.41 7.92 11.11
CA GLY A 65 7.73 8.53 9.82
C GLY A 65 9.13 8.21 9.31
N ASN A 66 9.96 7.47 10.06
CA ASN A 66 11.28 7.05 9.60
C ASN A 66 11.19 5.79 8.73
N VAL A 67 12.14 5.67 7.80
CA VAL A 67 12.34 4.49 6.96
C VAL A 67 13.69 3.87 7.25
N GLU A 68 13.73 2.55 7.33
CA GLU A 68 14.96 1.77 7.50
C GLU A 68 15.02 0.60 6.50
N GLY A 69 16.19 -0.04 6.43
CA GLY A 69 16.45 -1.19 5.58
C GLY A 69 17.40 -0.89 4.43
N ASP A 70 17.64 -1.90 3.60
CA ASP A 70 18.63 -1.92 2.53
C ASP A 70 18.01 -2.00 1.13
N ALA A 71 16.68 -2.08 1.03
CA ALA A 71 15.98 -1.99 -0.26
C ALA A 71 16.19 -0.63 -0.92
N PHE A 72 16.08 0.46 -0.14
CA PHE A 72 16.29 1.85 -0.56
C PHE A 72 17.21 2.58 0.44
N SER A 73 18.52 2.42 0.31
CA SER A 73 19.53 2.92 1.28
C SER A 73 19.55 4.45 1.46
N GLU A 74 19.07 5.17 0.45
CA GLU A 74 19.05 6.64 0.44
C GLU A 74 17.81 7.22 1.11
N VAL A 75 16.77 6.42 1.32
CA VAL A 75 15.50 6.87 1.90
C VAL A 75 15.63 6.99 3.42
N VAL A 76 15.16 8.12 3.96
CA VAL A 76 15.29 8.46 5.39
C VAL A 76 13.94 8.48 6.08
N SER A 77 12.94 9.08 5.45
CA SER A 77 11.62 9.27 6.04
C SER A 77 10.55 9.34 4.98
N TYR A 78 9.31 9.24 5.44
CA TYR A 78 8.12 9.33 4.61
C TYR A 78 6.99 10.04 5.34
N LYS A 79 6.05 10.56 4.56
CA LYS A 79 4.83 11.19 5.05
C LYS A 79 3.67 10.75 4.17
N ILE A 80 2.66 10.12 4.76
CA ILE A 80 1.42 9.80 4.06
C ILE A 80 0.66 11.11 3.81
N LEU A 81 0.32 11.38 2.56
CA LEU A 81 -0.48 12.56 2.21
C LEU A 81 -1.97 12.23 2.18
N ASP A 82 -2.32 11.08 1.63
CA ASP A 82 -3.70 10.57 1.53
C ASP A 82 -3.71 9.05 1.28
N GLY A 83 -4.88 8.49 0.92
CA GLY A 83 -5.09 7.06 0.76
C GLY A 83 -4.31 6.35 -0.36
N ASN A 84 -3.64 7.09 -1.26
CA ASN A 84 -2.80 6.48 -2.30
C ASN A 84 -1.49 7.24 -2.60
N ARG A 85 -1.18 8.31 -1.85
CA ARG A 85 0.05 9.10 -2.04
C ARG A 85 0.85 9.26 -0.75
N LEU A 86 2.17 9.22 -0.90
CA LEU A 86 3.12 9.56 0.15
C LEU A 86 4.31 10.35 -0.41
N GLU A 87 4.94 11.15 0.43
CA GLU A 87 6.22 11.77 0.17
C GLU A 87 7.34 10.91 0.77
N ILE A 88 8.46 10.80 0.05
CA ILE A 88 9.69 10.15 0.49
C ILE A 88 10.82 11.17 0.52
N SER A 89 11.45 11.33 1.68
CA SER A 89 12.66 12.14 1.83
C SER A 89 13.90 11.25 1.76
N SER A 90 14.91 11.71 1.02
CA SER A 90 16.17 10.97 0.83
C SER A 90 17.36 11.82 1.24
N LYS A 91 18.48 11.17 1.63
CA LYS A 91 19.69 11.85 2.13
C LYS A 91 20.25 12.89 1.16
N ASN A 92 20.18 12.60 -0.14
CA ASN A 92 20.83 13.40 -1.18
C ASN A 92 19.84 14.27 -1.97
N SER A 93 18.59 14.40 -1.52
CA SER A 93 17.59 15.25 -2.18
C SER A 93 17.06 16.29 -1.21
N PRO A 94 17.17 17.59 -1.51
CA PRO A 94 16.63 18.64 -0.66
C PRO A 94 15.10 18.66 -0.66
N THR A 95 14.47 18.06 -1.68
CA THR A 95 13.02 18.00 -1.82
C THR A 95 12.52 16.55 -1.69
N PRO A 96 11.43 16.33 -0.94
CA PRO A 96 10.75 15.04 -0.92
C PRO A 96 10.22 14.68 -2.31
N THR A 97 10.29 13.40 -2.65
CA THR A 97 9.72 12.87 -3.90
C THR A 97 8.37 12.24 -3.62
N MET A 98 7.41 12.51 -4.51
CA MET A 98 6.08 11.94 -4.44
C MET A 98 6.04 10.51 -4.99
N PHE A 99 5.40 9.62 -4.25
CA PHE A 99 5.14 8.24 -4.63
C PHE A 99 3.65 7.94 -4.53
N PHE A 100 3.15 7.15 -5.47
CA PHE A 100 1.89 6.44 -5.31
C PHE A 100 2.13 5.13 -4.56
N TYR A 101 1.17 4.76 -3.72
CA TYR A 101 1.23 3.48 -3.01
C TYR A 101 -0.10 2.75 -3.01
N LYS A 102 -0.02 1.43 -2.91
CA LYS A 102 -1.16 0.55 -2.63
C LYS A 102 -0.70 -0.49 -1.62
N VAL A 103 -1.45 -0.67 -0.55
CA VAL A 103 -1.08 -1.56 0.55
C VAL A 103 -2.22 -2.50 0.89
N SER A 104 -1.86 -3.73 1.25
CA SER A 104 -2.76 -4.73 1.82
C SER A 104 -2.12 -5.39 3.05
N ALA A 105 -2.80 -6.38 3.62
CA ALA A 105 -2.24 -7.21 4.68
C ALA A 105 -0.96 -7.95 4.24
N LYS A 106 -0.75 -8.19 2.93
CA LYS A 106 0.33 -9.04 2.42
C LYS A 106 1.29 -8.33 1.48
N GLU A 107 0.84 -7.29 0.80
CA GLU A 107 1.59 -6.66 -0.29
C GLU A 107 1.64 -5.16 -0.14
N LEU A 108 2.75 -4.59 -0.59
CA LEU A 108 2.93 -3.16 -0.77
C LEU A 108 3.45 -2.92 -2.18
N TYR A 109 2.82 -1.95 -2.84
CA TYR A 109 3.27 -1.39 -4.12
C TYR A 109 3.69 0.04 -3.88
N LEU A 110 4.86 0.42 -4.39
CA LEU A 110 5.39 1.79 -4.38
C LEU A 110 5.81 2.18 -5.78
N SER A 111 5.21 3.23 -6.33
CA SER A 111 5.55 3.78 -7.64
C SER A 111 5.98 5.23 -7.50
N PRO A 112 7.20 5.59 -7.93
CA PRO A 112 7.52 7.00 -8.15
C PRO A 112 6.67 7.57 -9.30
N GLN A 113 6.74 8.88 -9.47
CA GLN A 113 6.20 9.56 -10.65
C GLN A 113 7.14 9.30 -11.84
N CYS A 114 6.80 8.31 -12.65
CA CYS A 114 7.51 8.01 -13.89
C CYS A 114 6.64 8.41 -15.10
N TYR A 115 7.29 8.76 -16.21
CA TYR A 115 6.61 9.01 -17.48
C TYR A 115 6.13 7.67 -18.08
N GLU A 116 7.00 6.66 -18.07
CA GLU A 116 6.69 5.27 -18.41
C GLU A 116 6.28 4.46 -17.16
N PRO A 117 5.54 3.34 -17.32
CA PRO A 117 5.20 2.47 -16.19
C PRO A 117 6.44 2.00 -15.40
N CYS A 118 6.46 2.32 -14.12
CA CYS A 118 7.48 1.87 -13.17
C CYS A 118 6.84 1.46 -11.85
N GLY A 119 7.54 0.70 -11.02
CA GLY A 119 7.01 0.34 -9.70
C GLY A 119 7.81 -0.70 -8.96
N ASN A 120 7.59 -0.78 -7.66
CA ASN A 120 8.27 -1.67 -6.74
C ASN A 120 7.22 -2.48 -5.99
N ARG A 121 7.41 -3.80 -5.91
CA ARG A 121 6.51 -4.72 -5.19
C ARG A 121 7.24 -5.34 -4.00
N PHE A 122 6.52 -5.40 -2.88
CA PHE A 122 7.01 -5.97 -1.64
C PHE A 122 6.00 -6.89 -0.99
N SER A 123 6.51 -7.87 -0.25
CA SER A 123 5.73 -8.77 0.60
C SER A 123 5.92 -8.43 2.07
N ARG A 124 4.83 -8.44 2.84
CA ARG A 124 4.90 -8.22 4.29
C ARG A 124 5.68 -9.35 4.95
N VAL A 125 6.66 -8.99 5.77
CA VAL A 125 7.36 -9.95 6.63
C VAL A 125 6.50 -10.13 7.88
N LYS A 126 6.05 -11.36 8.13
CA LYS A 126 5.44 -11.71 9.41
C LYS A 126 6.55 -11.72 10.45
N GLU A 127 6.37 -11.01 11.56
CA GLU A 127 7.16 -11.32 12.75
C GLU A 127 6.77 -12.74 13.19
N LEU A 128 7.78 -13.60 13.35
CA LEU A 128 7.63 -14.97 13.83
C LEU A 128 7.54 -14.97 15.36
#